data_AF-A0A6H1KQ41-F1
#
_entry.id   AF-A0A6H1KQ41-F1
#
_cell.length_a   1.000
_cell.length_b   1.000
_cell.length_c   1.000
_cell.angle_alpha   90.00
_cell.angle_beta   90.00
_cell.angle_gamma   90.00
#
_symmetry.space_group_name_H-M   'P 1'
#
loop_
_entity.id
_entity.type
_entity.pdbx_description
1 polymer ?
#
loop_
_entity_poly.entity_id
_entity_poly.type
_entity_poly.pdbx_seq_one_letter_code
_entity_poly.pdbx_strand_id
1 'polypeptide(L)'
;MKLPTNASFHVQDTRDITKAAGPVKGVWYHAYVILDIFSRYIVGHTVERAESAARAEELIRETIARNGIVPQTVHADRDTSMTSKKVSQLLIDLGVTRSHSRPKTSNDNPYSEAQFKTTKYMSDYPERFDSLAHARDWFDAFIAYYNHEHRHSSIGWHTPASVHFGTAEEVRDQRAVTLAEAYARHPERFGRRPRPPRIPQQAWINDPAKRREPAPQIS
;
A
#
# COMPACT_ATOMS: atom_id res chain seq x y z
N MET A 1 -6.60 16.92 12.57
CA MET A 1 -5.21 16.57 12.23
C MET A 1 -5.10 16.55 10.72
N LYS A 2 -4.29 17.43 10.13
CA LYS A 2 -4.25 17.66 8.67
C LYS A 2 -3.26 16.67 8.06
N LEU A 3 -3.77 15.66 7.37
CA LEU A 3 -2.95 14.71 6.62
C LEU A 3 -2.15 15.49 5.55
N PRO A 4 -0.91 15.10 5.23
CA PRO A 4 -0.09 15.85 4.29
C PRO A 4 -0.82 15.98 2.95
N THR A 5 -0.90 17.21 2.46
CA THR A 5 -1.72 17.66 1.32
C THR A 5 -1.39 16.98 -0.02
N ASN A 6 -0.40 16.09 -0.06
CA ASN A 6 0.12 15.40 -1.25
C ASN A 6 -0.07 13.87 -1.18
N ALA A 7 -1.19 13.41 -0.64
CA ALA A 7 -1.49 11.98 -0.59
C ALA A 7 -1.56 11.39 -2.02
N SER A 8 -0.66 10.45 -2.29
CA SER A 8 -0.65 9.65 -3.52
C SER A 8 -1.11 8.24 -3.18
N PHE A 9 -2.24 7.83 -3.74
CA PHE A 9 -2.76 6.49 -3.55
C PHE A 9 -2.33 5.59 -4.70
N HIS A 10 -2.15 4.32 -4.38
CA HIS A 10 -2.00 3.25 -5.33
C HIS A 10 -3.21 2.35 -5.22
N VAL A 11 -3.90 2.12 -6.34
CA VAL A 11 -5.01 1.18 -6.42
C VAL A 11 -4.52 -0.01 -7.21
N GLN A 12 -4.58 -1.18 -6.59
CA GLN A 12 -4.10 -2.44 -7.15
C GLN A 12 -5.19 -3.51 -7.07
N ASP A 13 -5.23 -4.37 -8.08
CA ASP A 13 -5.97 -5.62 -8.11
C ASP A 13 -4.95 -6.76 -8.00
N THR A 14 -5.26 -7.81 -7.24
CA THR A 14 -4.42 -9.01 -7.07
C THR A 14 -4.08 -9.78 -8.35
N ARG A 15 -4.40 -9.33 -9.58
CA ARG A 15 -4.28 -10.17 -10.78
C ARG A 15 -2.88 -10.74 -11.05
N ASP A 16 -1.81 -10.02 -10.70
CA ASP A 16 -0.42 -10.49 -10.82
C ASP A 16 0.07 -11.28 -9.58
N ILE A 17 -0.77 -11.41 -8.57
CA ILE A 17 -0.57 -12.22 -7.37
C ILE A 17 -1.49 -13.42 -7.47
N THR A 18 -0.89 -14.61 -7.62
CA THR A 18 -1.54 -15.94 -7.50
C THR A 18 -2.87 -15.85 -6.78
N LYS A 19 -3.96 -15.80 -7.56
CA LYS A 19 -5.29 -15.41 -7.11
C LYS A 19 -5.65 -16.11 -5.79
N ALA A 20 -6.44 -15.50 -4.91
CA ALA A 20 -6.82 -16.15 -3.65
C ALA A 20 -7.63 -17.42 -3.98
N ALA A 21 -7.07 -18.59 -3.66
CA ALA A 21 -7.64 -19.86 -4.09
C ALA A 21 -8.98 -20.09 -3.40
N GLY A 22 -10.04 -20.28 -4.18
CA GLY A 22 -11.34 -20.63 -3.64
C GLY A 22 -11.43 -22.10 -3.20
N PRO A 23 -12.63 -22.54 -2.79
CA PRO A 23 -12.83 -23.84 -2.16
C PRO A 23 -12.51 -25.01 -3.10
N VAL A 24 -12.59 -24.77 -4.42
CA VAL A 24 -12.33 -25.78 -5.44
C VAL A 24 -11.37 -25.26 -6.51
N LYS A 25 -10.69 -26.19 -7.19
CA LYS A 25 -9.76 -25.87 -8.28
C LYS A 25 -10.47 -25.07 -9.37
N GLY A 26 -9.86 -23.96 -9.80
CA GLY A 26 -10.40 -23.09 -10.85
C GLY A 26 -11.30 -21.95 -10.34
N VAL A 27 -11.72 -21.99 -9.07
CA VAL A 27 -12.38 -20.85 -8.42
C VAL A 27 -11.34 -20.01 -7.71
N TRP A 28 -11.45 -18.70 -7.91
CA TRP A 28 -10.52 -17.72 -7.38
C TRP A 28 -11.28 -16.50 -6.88
N TYR A 29 -10.73 -15.86 -5.85
CA TYR A 29 -11.18 -14.56 -5.37
C TYR A 29 -10.16 -13.49 -5.71
N HIS A 30 -10.66 -12.29 -5.94
CA HIS A 30 -9.93 -11.11 -6.37
C HIS A 30 -9.98 -10.09 -5.24
N ALA A 31 -8.83 -9.76 -4.66
CA ALA A 31 -8.74 -8.70 -3.67
C ALA A 31 -8.30 -7.39 -4.33
N TYR A 32 -9.05 -6.34 -4.06
CA TYR A 32 -8.74 -4.97 -4.41
C TYR A 32 -8.20 -4.28 -3.18
N VAL A 33 -7.10 -3.56 -3.33
CA VAL A 33 -6.46 -2.83 -2.23
C VAL A 33 -6.12 -1.43 -2.71
N ILE A 34 -6.43 -0.43 -1.88
CA ILE A 34 -5.99 0.95 -2.04
C ILE A 34 -4.96 1.23 -0.94
N LEU A 35 -3.74 1.50 -1.37
CA LEU A 35 -2.57 1.70 -0.53
C LEU A 35 -2.12 3.16 -0.62
N ASP A 36 -1.97 3.83 0.53
CA ASP A 36 -1.18 5.06 0.60
C ASP A 36 0.29 4.71 0.46
N ILE A 37 0.88 5.14 -0.66
CA ILE A 37 2.26 4.82 -0.98
C ILE A 37 3.20 5.35 0.08
N PHE A 38 2.96 6.53 0.67
CA PHE A 38 3.91 7.12 1.61
C PHE A 38 3.96 6.37 2.94
N SER A 39 2.80 6.20 3.57
CA SER A 39 2.68 5.56 4.89
C SER A 39 2.66 4.03 4.81
N ARG A 40 2.45 3.46 3.61
CA ARG A 40 2.10 2.06 3.38
C ARG A 40 0.74 1.68 3.96
N TYR A 41 -0.10 2.63 4.34
CA TYR A 41 -1.38 2.30 4.98
C TYR A 41 -2.41 1.86 3.95
N ILE A 42 -3.06 0.72 4.19
CA ILE A 42 -4.18 0.28 3.37
C ILE A 42 -5.40 1.10 3.76
N VAL A 43 -5.78 2.05 2.90
CA VAL A 43 -6.88 3.00 3.13
C VAL A 43 -8.25 2.41 2.77
N GLY A 44 -8.28 1.34 1.96
CA GLY A 44 -9.49 0.60 1.65
C GLY A 44 -9.22 -0.69 0.88
N HIS A 45 -10.12 -1.66 1.00
CA HIS A 45 -10.06 -2.93 0.29
C HIS A 45 -11.44 -3.55 0.05
N THR A 46 -11.52 -4.50 -0.88
CA THR A 46 -12.65 -5.43 -1.00
C THR A 46 -12.18 -6.76 -1.59
N VAL A 47 -12.93 -7.84 -1.38
CA VAL A 47 -12.70 -9.15 -2.00
C VAL A 47 -13.94 -9.57 -2.79
N GLU A 48 -13.73 -9.96 -4.05
CA GLU A 48 -14.78 -10.26 -5.02
C GLU A 48 -14.58 -11.59 -5.74
N ARG A 49 -15.66 -12.14 -6.30
CA ARG A 49 -15.63 -13.43 -7.06
C ARG A 49 -15.06 -13.30 -8.46
N ALA A 50 -15.08 -12.10 -9.01
CA ALA A 50 -14.66 -11.82 -10.37
C ALA A 50 -14.18 -10.38 -10.46
N GLU A 51 -13.34 -10.13 -11.45
CA GLU A 51 -12.88 -8.77 -11.73
C GLU A 51 -14.06 -7.89 -12.12
N SER A 52 -14.20 -6.75 -11.45
CA SER A 52 -15.33 -5.85 -11.69
C SER A 52 -14.89 -4.40 -11.59
N ALA A 53 -14.93 -3.72 -12.74
CA ALA A 53 -14.75 -2.27 -12.83
C ALA A 53 -15.74 -1.52 -11.91
N ALA A 54 -16.96 -2.03 -11.75
CA ALA A 54 -17.96 -1.41 -10.89
C ALA A 54 -17.59 -1.51 -9.40
N ARG A 55 -17.01 -2.65 -8.96
CA ARG A 55 -16.56 -2.81 -7.58
C ARG A 55 -15.29 -2.01 -7.30
N ALA A 56 -14.37 -1.92 -8.27
CA ALA A 56 -13.21 -1.03 -8.16
C ALA A 56 -13.63 0.46 -8.04
N GLU A 57 -14.60 0.89 -8.85
CA GLU A 57 -15.17 2.24 -8.78
C GLU A 57 -15.79 2.53 -7.41
N GLU A 58 -16.64 1.63 -6.93
CA GLU A 58 -17.30 1.74 -5.63
C GLU A 58 -16.29 1.78 -4.49
N LEU A 59 -15.28 0.89 -4.51
CA LEU A 59 -14.21 0.89 -3.51
C LEU A 59 -13.49 2.24 -3.45
N ILE A 60 -13.16 2.85 -4.59
CA ILE A 60 -12.51 4.16 -4.63
C ILE A 60 -13.43 5.22 -4.00
N ARG A 61 -14.71 5.24 -4.36
CA ARG A 61 -15.69 6.19 -3.80
C ARG A 61 -15.84 6.01 -2.29
N GLU A 62 -16.02 4.78 -1.82
CA GLU A 62 -16.14 4.46 -0.39
C GLU A 62 -14.88 4.85 0.39
N THR A 63 -13.71 4.56 -0.17
CA THR A 63 -12.43 4.89 0.45
C THR A 63 -12.26 6.40 0.59
N ILE A 64 -12.57 7.16 -0.45
CA ILE A 64 -12.52 8.63 -0.41
C ILE A 64 -13.52 9.17 0.61
N ALA A 65 -14.75 8.66 0.61
CA ALA A 65 -15.80 9.10 1.53
C ALA A 65 -15.43 8.80 3.00
N ARG A 66 -14.92 7.60 3.29
CA ARG A 66 -14.53 7.18 4.65
C ARG A 66 -13.33 7.95 5.18
N ASN A 67 -12.33 8.20 4.33
CA ASN A 67 -11.09 8.87 4.76
C ASN A 67 -11.17 10.39 4.65
N GLY A 68 -12.17 10.94 3.93
CA GLY A 68 -12.31 12.38 3.70
C GLY A 68 -11.19 12.99 2.85
N ILE A 69 -10.45 12.15 2.12
CA ILE A 69 -9.29 12.56 1.31
C ILE A 69 -9.51 12.11 -0.12
N VAL A 70 -9.46 13.08 -1.03
CA VAL A 70 -9.29 12.81 -2.45
C VAL A 70 -7.78 12.79 -2.74
N PRO A 71 -7.22 11.67 -3.22
CA PRO A 71 -5.80 11.62 -3.57
C PRO A 71 -5.49 12.56 -4.73
N GLN A 72 -4.29 13.13 -4.75
CA GLN A 72 -3.84 13.90 -5.92
C GLN A 72 -3.58 13.00 -7.12
N THR A 73 -2.98 11.83 -6.86
CA THR A 73 -2.62 10.85 -7.89
C THR A 73 -3.09 9.47 -7.49
N VAL A 74 -3.68 8.75 -8.45
CA VAL A 74 -3.90 7.31 -8.36
C VAL A 74 -2.97 6.61 -9.35
N HIS A 75 -2.09 5.78 -8.80
CA HIS A 75 -1.31 4.82 -9.57
C HIS A 75 -2.15 3.57 -9.72
N ALA A 76 -2.49 3.19 -10.95
CA ALA A 76 -3.31 2.03 -11.23
C ALA A 76 -2.58 1.06 -12.16
N ASP A 77 -2.64 -0.22 -11.84
CA ASP A 77 -2.14 -1.27 -12.71
C ASP A 77 -2.93 -1.31 -14.03
N ARG A 78 -2.34 -1.86 -15.08
CA ARG A 78 -2.97 -1.95 -16.41
C ARG A 78 -4.08 -2.99 -16.51
N ASP A 79 -4.61 -3.45 -15.38
CA ASP A 79 -5.69 -4.41 -15.35
C ASP A 79 -6.95 -3.87 -16.04
N THR A 80 -7.72 -4.76 -16.65
CA THR A 80 -8.96 -4.46 -17.38
C THR A 80 -10.01 -3.74 -16.53
N SER A 81 -10.06 -4.03 -15.22
CA SER A 81 -10.91 -3.35 -14.24
C SER A 81 -10.48 -1.90 -14.03
N MET A 82 -9.18 -1.68 -13.82
CA MET A 82 -8.55 -0.39 -13.52
C MET A 82 -8.32 0.52 -14.73
N THR A 83 -8.29 -0.06 -15.92
CA THR A 83 -8.24 0.66 -17.21
C THR A 83 -9.62 0.91 -17.81
N SER A 84 -10.70 0.43 -17.16
CA SER A 84 -12.07 0.61 -17.62
C SER A 84 -12.47 2.08 -17.75
N LYS A 85 -13.38 2.37 -18.69
CA LYS A 85 -13.92 3.74 -18.89
C LYS A 85 -14.57 4.29 -17.62
N LYS A 86 -15.25 3.44 -16.84
CA LYS A 86 -15.94 3.83 -15.60
C LYS A 86 -14.97 4.37 -14.54
N VAL A 87 -13.95 3.59 -14.20
CA VAL A 87 -12.91 4.01 -13.24
C VAL A 87 -12.13 5.21 -13.77
N SER A 88 -11.88 5.25 -15.09
CA SER A 88 -11.22 6.39 -15.73
C SER A 88 -12.01 7.68 -15.57
N GLN A 89 -13.32 7.65 -15.85
CA GLN A 89 -14.20 8.80 -15.74
C GLN A 89 -14.36 9.25 -14.29
N LEU A 90 -14.54 8.31 -13.35
CA LEU A 90 -14.58 8.61 -11.92
C LEU A 90 -13.37 9.44 -11.47
N LEU A 91 -12.17 9.00 -11.85
CA LEU A 91 -10.94 9.68 -11.42
C LEU A 91 -10.83 11.08 -12.04
N ILE A 92 -11.30 11.26 -13.28
CA ILE A 92 -11.39 12.58 -13.92
C ILE A 92 -12.38 13.48 -13.17
N ASP A 93 -13.58 12.98 -12.86
CA ASP A 93 -14.64 13.74 -12.18
C ASP A 93 -14.21 14.18 -10.78
N LEU A 94 -13.38 13.37 -10.11
CA LEU A 94 -12.80 13.67 -8.80
C LEU A 94 -11.55 14.56 -8.87
N GLY A 95 -11.08 14.94 -10.07
CA GLY A 95 -9.85 15.71 -10.26
C GLY A 95 -8.56 14.94 -9.89
N VAL A 96 -8.62 13.61 -9.87
CA VAL A 96 -7.50 12.74 -9.52
C VAL A 96 -6.64 12.48 -10.75
N THR A 97 -5.35 12.78 -10.65
CA THR A 97 -4.40 12.49 -11.73
C THR A 97 -4.16 10.98 -11.81
N ARG A 98 -4.40 10.39 -12.98
CA ARG A 98 -4.00 9.01 -13.24
C ARG A 98 -2.57 8.98 -13.74
N SER A 99 -1.75 8.14 -13.12
CA SER A 99 -0.47 7.79 -13.69
C SER A 99 -0.43 6.28 -13.95
N HIS A 100 -0.03 5.92 -15.17
CA HIS A 100 0.15 4.54 -15.59
C HIS A 100 1.64 4.20 -15.60
N SER A 101 1.97 2.97 -15.22
CA SER A 101 3.31 2.39 -15.47
C SER A 101 3.66 2.48 -16.96
N ARG A 102 4.94 2.51 -17.35
CA ARG A 102 5.32 2.61 -18.78
C ARG A 102 4.88 1.35 -19.55
N PRO A 103 4.59 1.43 -20.88
CA PRO A 103 4.32 0.23 -21.67
C PRO A 103 5.53 -0.73 -21.61
N LYS A 104 5.28 -2.03 -21.42
CA LYS A 104 6.30 -3.11 -21.25
C LYS A 104 7.05 -3.17 -19.92
N THR A 105 6.58 -2.47 -18.88
CA THR A 105 7.07 -2.60 -17.48
C THR A 105 5.87 -2.86 -16.59
N SER A 106 5.42 -4.12 -16.61
CA SER A 106 4.18 -4.56 -15.95
C SER A 106 4.26 -4.59 -14.42
N ASN A 107 5.45 -4.42 -13.81
CA ASN A 107 5.66 -4.77 -12.40
C ASN A 107 6.54 -3.80 -11.58
N ASP A 108 6.85 -2.60 -12.06
CA ASP A 108 7.78 -1.69 -11.34
C ASP A 108 7.10 -0.92 -10.18
N ASN A 109 6.29 -1.59 -9.35
CA ASN A 109 5.89 -1.01 -8.06
C ASN A 109 6.42 -1.84 -6.88
N PRO A 110 7.57 -1.47 -6.30
CA PRO A 110 8.14 -2.21 -5.17
C PRO A 110 7.25 -2.18 -3.92
N TYR A 111 6.32 -1.22 -3.80
CA TYR A 111 5.44 -1.12 -2.64
C TYR A 111 4.30 -2.13 -2.66
N SER A 112 3.68 -2.34 -3.83
CA SER A 112 2.66 -3.37 -4.02
C SER A 112 3.25 -4.76 -3.81
N GLU A 113 4.36 -5.05 -4.49
CA GLU A 113 5.05 -6.34 -4.37
C GLU A 113 5.42 -6.65 -2.91
N ALA A 114 5.93 -5.66 -2.18
CA ALA A 114 6.24 -5.83 -0.76
C ALA A 114 4.99 -6.11 0.09
N GLN A 115 3.89 -5.37 -0.12
CA GLN A 115 2.63 -5.58 0.62
C GLN A 115 2.05 -6.97 0.36
N PHE A 116 2.04 -7.42 -0.89
CA PHE A 116 1.54 -8.75 -1.22
C PHE A 116 2.46 -9.87 -0.74
N LYS A 117 3.78 -9.63 -0.76
CA LYS A 117 4.73 -10.55 -0.13
C LYS A 117 4.42 -10.67 1.37
N THR A 118 4.21 -9.57 2.08
CA THR A 118 3.78 -9.64 3.49
C THR A 118 2.51 -10.47 3.65
N THR A 119 1.52 -10.29 2.77
CA THR A 119 0.25 -11.04 2.80
C THR A 119 0.47 -12.55 2.69
N LYS A 120 1.23 -13.01 1.68
CA LYS A 120 1.43 -14.45 1.39
C LYS A 120 2.32 -15.18 2.38
N TYR A 121 3.21 -14.44 3.06
CA TYR A 121 4.15 -15.03 4.02
C TYR A 121 3.58 -15.06 5.44
N MET A 122 2.34 -14.62 5.63
CA MET A 122 1.61 -14.85 6.88
C MET A 122 1.45 -16.36 7.09
N SER A 123 1.78 -16.81 8.30
CA SER A 123 1.76 -18.23 8.65
C SER A 123 0.37 -18.87 8.57
N ASP A 124 -0.67 -18.05 8.70
CA ASP A 124 -2.08 -18.41 8.66
C ASP A 124 -2.74 -18.06 7.31
N TYR A 125 -1.97 -17.70 6.28
CA TYR A 125 -2.51 -17.52 4.93
C TYR A 125 -3.07 -18.86 4.41
N PRO A 126 -4.38 -18.96 4.10
CA PRO A 126 -4.97 -20.23 3.71
C PRO A 126 -4.45 -20.72 2.36
N GLU A 127 -4.17 -22.02 2.24
CA GLU A 127 -3.92 -22.64 0.94
C GLU A 127 -5.14 -22.48 0.02
N ARG A 128 -6.34 -22.57 0.62
CA ARG A 128 -7.65 -22.29 0.00
C ARG A 128 -8.58 -21.64 1.00
N PHE A 129 -9.40 -20.72 0.51
CA PHE A 129 -10.51 -20.14 1.24
C PHE A 129 -11.78 -20.96 0.99
N ASP A 130 -12.51 -21.30 2.05
CA ASP A 130 -13.73 -22.11 1.96
C ASP A 130 -14.88 -21.37 1.28
N SER A 131 -14.89 -20.04 1.37
CA SER A 131 -15.92 -19.21 0.79
C SER A 131 -15.43 -17.77 0.59
N LEU A 132 -16.23 -16.97 -0.13
CA LEU A 132 -15.99 -15.53 -0.26
C LEU A 132 -16.06 -14.82 1.11
N ALA A 133 -16.93 -15.29 2.00
CA ALA A 133 -17.05 -14.74 3.35
C ALA A 133 -15.77 -15.02 4.16
N HIS A 134 -15.28 -16.26 4.16
CA HIS A 134 -14.01 -16.62 4.79
C HIS A 134 -12.85 -15.77 4.22
N ALA A 135 -12.79 -15.58 2.89
CA ALA A 135 -11.78 -14.71 2.30
C ALA A 135 -11.89 -13.27 2.81
N ARG A 136 -13.09 -12.68 2.86
CA ARG A 136 -13.31 -11.33 3.38
C ARG A 136 -12.89 -11.20 4.84
N ASP A 137 -13.32 -12.12 5.69
CA ASP A 137 -13.00 -12.13 7.12
C ASP A 137 -11.48 -12.20 7.35
N TRP A 138 -10.79 -13.04 6.58
CA TRP A 138 -9.34 -13.16 6.65
C TRP A 138 -8.64 -11.87 6.19
N PHE A 139 -9.06 -11.29 5.06
CA PHE A 139 -8.47 -10.05 4.56
C PHE A 139 -8.73 -8.87 5.51
N ASP A 140 -9.91 -8.79 6.13
CA ASP A 140 -10.22 -7.78 7.16
C ASP A 140 -9.28 -7.91 8.36
N ALA A 141 -9.10 -9.11 8.89
CA ALA A 141 -8.19 -9.39 10.00
C ALA A 141 -6.73 -9.09 9.63
N PHE A 142 -6.30 -9.54 8.45
CA PHE A 142 -4.95 -9.29 7.94
C PHE A 142 -4.67 -7.79 7.80
N ILE A 143 -5.61 -7.02 7.26
CA ILE A 143 -5.43 -5.57 7.04
C ILE A 143 -5.38 -4.82 8.37
N ALA A 144 -6.20 -5.22 9.35
CA ALA A 144 -6.12 -4.68 10.71
C ALA A 144 -4.71 -4.90 11.30
N TYR A 145 -4.21 -6.13 11.25
CA TYR A 145 -2.85 -6.46 11.69
C TYR A 145 -1.78 -5.68 10.91
N TYR A 146 -1.87 -5.67 9.58
CA TYR A 146 -0.92 -5.00 8.70
C TYR A 146 -0.81 -3.49 9.01
N ASN A 147 -1.95 -2.83 9.16
CA ASN A 147 -2.00 -1.39 9.39
C ASN A 147 -1.59 -1.00 10.82
N HIS A 148 -1.93 -1.79 11.83
CA HIS A 148 -1.84 -1.37 13.23
C HIS A 148 -0.76 -2.07 14.05
N GLU A 149 -0.27 -3.23 13.61
CA GLU A 149 0.66 -4.05 14.38
C GLU A 149 1.96 -4.33 13.61
N HIS A 150 1.87 -4.61 12.32
CA HIS A 150 3.05 -4.92 11.50
C HIS A 150 3.97 -3.70 11.36
N ARG A 151 5.26 -3.88 11.67
CA ARG A 151 6.26 -2.81 11.59
C ARG A 151 7.09 -2.94 10.34
N HIS A 152 7.13 -1.86 9.55
CA HIS A 152 7.80 -1.86 8.25
C HIS A 152 9.16 -1.20 8.33
N SER A 153 10.21 -1.93 7.97
CA SER A 153 11.59 -1.39 7.91
C SER A 153 11.71 -0.17 6.99
N SER A 154 10.96 -0.15 5.87
CA SER A 154 11.01 0.95 4.89
C SER A 154 10.42 2.28 5.38
N ILE A 155 9.70 2.27 6.50
CA ILE A 155 9.22 3.47 7.21
C ILE A 155 9.78 3.54 8.64
N GLY A 156 11.02 3.08 8.83
CA GLY A 156 11.71 3.19 10.12
C GLY A 156 11.11 2.32 11.22
N TRP A 157 10.62 1.12 10.87
CA TRP A 157 9.96 0.20 11.80
C TRP A 157 8.72 0.79 12.48
N HIS A 158 8.06 1.75 11.85
CA HIS A 158 6.75 2.24 12.26
C HIS A 158 5.65 1.33 11.71
N THR A 159 4.47 1.38 12.34
CA THR A 159 3.25 0.79 11.76
C THR A 159 2.70 1.76 10.72
N PRO A 160 2.04 1.26 9.66
CA PRO A 160 1.46 2.12 8.65
C PRO A 160 0.50 3.17 9.24
N ALA A 161 -0.31 2.77 10.23
CA ALA A 161 -1.23 3.67 10.92
C ALA A 161 -0.51 4.81 11.63
N SER A 162 0.62 4.55 12.30
CA SER A 162 1.35 5.62 13.00
C SER A 162 1.91 6.68 12.04
N VAL A 163 2.32 6.26 10.83
CA VAL A 163 2.79 7.19 9.80
C VAL A 163 1.62 7.91 9.15
N HIS A 164 0.57 7.16 8.78
CA HIS A 164 -0.61 7.71 8.12
C HIS A 164 -1.30 8.75 9.00
N PHE A 165 -1.61 8.40 10.25
CA PHE A 165 -2.24 9.32 11.19
C PHE A 165 -1.25 10.24 11.92
N GLY A 166 0.01 10.32 11.49
CA GLY A 166 0.98 11.32 11.96
C GLY A 166 1.44 11.22 13.42
N THR A 167 1.24 10.08 14.09
CA THR A 167 1.76 9.82 15.46
C THR A 167 3.20 9.27 15.45
N ALA A 168 3.80 9.13 14.27
CA ALA A 168 5.11 8.51 14.14
C ALA A 168 6.25 9.31 14.80
N GLU A 169 6.15 10.63 14.89
CA GLU A 169 7.13 11.45 15.62
C GLU A 169 7.11 11.16 17.12
N GLU A 170 5.93 11.10 17.73
CA GLU A 170 5.74 10.75 19.14
C GLU A 170 6.32 9.35 19.44
N VAL A 171 6.01 8.38 18.57
CA VAL A 171 6.57 7.01 18.68
C VAL A 171 8.10 7.02 18.58
N ARG A 172 8.66 7.88 17.72
CA ARG A 172 10.10 7.98 17.51
C ARG A 172 10.80 8.64 18.70
N ASP A 173 10.19 9.64 19.31
CA ASP A 173 10.70 10.31 20.51
C ASP A 173 10.69 9.36 21.71
N GLN A 174 9.62 8.60 21.91
CA GLN A 174 9.57 7.57 22.95
C GLN A 174 10.66 6.51 22.75
N ARG A 175 10.93 6.09 21.50
CA ARG A 175 12.04 5.18 21.19
C ARG A 175 13.40 5.80 21.50
N ALA A 176 13.57 7.11 21.28
CA ALA A 176 14.82 7.79 21.59
C ALA A 176 15.12 7.73 23.10
N VAL A 177 14.10 7.92 23.95
CA VAL A 177 14.21 7.79 25.41
C VAL A 177 14.65 6.37 25.79
N THR A 178 13.93 5.34 25.32
CA THR A 178 14.25 3.94 25.63
C THR A 178 15.67 3.55 25.18
N LEU A 179 16.10 4.00 23.99
CA LEU A 179 17.45 3.75 23.49
C LEU A 179 18.52 4.46 24.31
N ALA A 180 18.24 5.69 24.78
CA ALA A 180 19.15 6.42 25.65
C ALA A 180 19.31 5.73 27.02
N GLU A 181 18.21 5.28 27.62
CA GLU A 181 18.22 4.51 28.87
C GLU A 181 18.94 3.17 28.75
N ALA A 182 18.74 2.46 27.63
CA ALA A 182 19.44 1.21 27.35
C ALA A 182 20.95 1.43 27.20
N TYR A 183 21.34 2.50 26.49
CA TYR A 183 22.74 2.88 26.33
C TYR A 183 23.38 3.29 27.65
N ALA A 184 22.67 4.03 28.50
CA ALA A 184 23.17 4.45 29.81
C ALA A 184 23.42 3.25 30.75
N ARG A 185 22.57 2.22 30.70
CA ARG A 185 22.73 1.01 31.53
C ARG A 185 23.85 0.08 31.05
N HIS A 186 24.02 -0.05 29.74
CA HIS A 186 24.92 -1.05 29.14
C HIS A 186 25.67 -0.48 27.93
N PRO A 187 26.54 0.54 28.11
CA PRO A 187 27.24 1.16 27.00
C PRO A 187 28.11 0.19 26.20
N GLU A 188 28.66 -0.84 26.85
CA GLU A 188 29.48 -1.91 26.25
C GLU A 188 28.75 -2.73 25.18
N ARG A 189 27.41 -2.80 25.22
CA ARG A 189 26.61 -3.50 24.21
C ARG A 189 26.49 -2.73 22.89
N PHE A 190 26.96 -1.48 22.84
CA PHE A 190 26.78 -0.59 21.70
C PHE A 190 28.12 -0.05 21.21
N GLY A 191 28.50 -0.37 19.97
CA GLY A 191 29.68 0.22 19.32
C GLY A 191 29.56 1.73 19.04
N ARG A 192 28.33 2.28 19.10
CA ARG A 192 28.03 3.71 19.01
C ARG A 192 26.71 4.01 19.71
N ARG A 193 26.50 5.26 20.13
CA ARG A 193 25.22 5.68 20.73
C ARG A 193 24.05 5.39 19.77
N PRO A 194 23.06 4.56 20.18
CA PRO A 194 21.94 4.21 19.31
C PRO A 194 21.06 5.42 19.03
N ARG A 195 20.42 5.44 17.86
CA ARG A 195 19.43 6.44 17.46
C ARG A 195 18.25 5.74 16.82
N PRO A 196 17.01 6.19 17.06
CA PRO A 196 15.87 5.60 16.40
C PRO A 196 15.97 5.86 14.88
N PRO A 197 15.52 4.90 14.05
CA PRO A 197 15.52 5.06 12.60
C PRO A 197 14.69 6.28 12.19
N ARG A 198 15.00 6.81 11.00
CA ARG A 198 14.24 7.93 10.40
C ARG A 198 13.21 7.38 9.43
N ILE A 199 12.07 8.05 9.35
CA ILE A 199 11.06 7.82 8.33
C ILE A 199 11.50 8.57 7.07
N PRO A 200 11.41 7.98 5.87
CA PRO A 200 11.68 8.70 4.63
C PRO A 200 10.78 9.94 4.50
N GLN A 201 11.30 11.02 3.94
CA GLN A 201 10.51 12.24 3.71
C GLN A 201 9.63 12.14 2.45
N GLN A 202 9.96 11.22 1.54
CA GLN A 202 9.31 11.07 0.25
C GLN A 202 9.26 9.59 -0.14
N ALA A 203 8.27 9.23 -0.95
CA ALA A 203 8.14 7.93 -1.58
C ALA A 203 7.81 8.13 -3.06
N TRP A 204 8.41 7.33 -3.93
CA TRP A 204 8.29 7.48 -5.38
C TRP A 204 8.07 6.10 -6.02
N ILE A 205 7.00 5.94 -6.81
CA ILE A 205 6.89 4.79 -7.72
C ILE A 205 7.79 5.04 -8.94
N ASN A 206 7.75 6.25 -9.49
CA ASN A 206 8.62 6.69 -10.58
C ASN A 206 9.45 7.89 -10.12
N ASP A 207 10.68 7.64 -9.68
CA ASP A 207 11.59 8.70 -9.23
C ASP A 207 11.92 9.65 -10.40
N PRO A 208 11.51 10.94 -10.34
CA PRO A 208 11.76 11.89 -11.41
C PRO A 208 13.27 12.13 -11.63
N ALA A 209 14.11 12.00 -10.60
CA ALA A 209 15.56 12.14 -10.72
C ALA A 209 16.22 11.00 -11.49
N LYS A 210 15.52 9.86 -11.64
CA LYS A 210 15.98 8.70 -12.43
C LYS A 210 15.40 8.67 -13.85
N ARG A 211 14.65 9.69 -14.28
CA ARG A 211 14.22 9.78 -15.69
C ARG A 211 15.45 10.01 -16.56
N ARG A 212 15.82 9.00 -17.35
CA ARG A 212 16.66 9.22 -18.53
C ARG A 212 15.87 10.10 -19.51
N GLU A 213 16.45 11.24 -19.90
CA GLU A 213 15.92 12.04 -20.99
C GLU A 213 15.86 11.19 -22.27
N PRO A 214 14.79 11.31 -23.08
CA PRO A 214 14.76 10.66 -24.38
C PRO A 214 15.94 11.18 -25.22
N ALA A 215 16.70 10.27 -25.82
CA ALA A 215 17.74 10.67 -26.77
C ALA A 215 17.10 11.52 -27.89
N PRO A 216 17.73 12.63 -28.30
CA PRO A 216 17.21 13.47 -29.36
C PRO A 216 16.98 12.63 -30.61
N GLN A 217 15.75 12.66 -31.13
CA GLN A 217 15.43 12.04 -32.41
C GLN A 217 16.12 12.85 -33.50
N ILE A 218 17.16 12.27 -34.10
CA ILE A 218 17.80 12.80 -35.29
C ILE A 218 16.83 12.52 -36.45
N SER A 219 16.30 13.59 -37.06
CA SER A 219 15.48 13.55 -38.27
C SER A 219 16.25 13.05 -39.49
#